data_AF-A0A921BAX7-F1
#
_entry.id   AF-A0A921BAX7-F1
#
_cell.length_a   1.000
_cell.length_b   1.000
_cell.length_c   1.000
_cell.angle_alpha   90.00
_cell.angle_beta   90.00
_cell.angle_gamma   90.00
#
_symmetry.space_group_name_H-M   'P 1'
#
loop_
_entity.id
_entity.type
_entity.pdbx_description
1 polymer ?
#
loop_
_entity_poly.entity_id
_entity_poly.type
_entity_poly.pdbx_seq_one_letter_code
_entity_poly.pdbx_strand_id
1 'polypeptide(L)'
;MRVHIPNTLRDVCETFNVDRTSWSFSRALEQISKEGRGVAVLLSGNDYGQGLEHNLASALAKHPEAAPSSAPRNDLTIGTGSQILRDIGVGKMRLLSYPARFNAISGFDLEVVEFVKFKK
;
A
#
# COMPACT_ATOMS: atom_id res chain seq x y z
N MET A 1 -5.33 2.49 -9.08
CA MET A 1 -5.19 3.36 -7.90
C MET A 1 -4.23 2.73 -6.91
N ARG A 2 -3.45 3.54 -6.19
CA ARG A 2 -2.59 3.10 -5.08
C ARG A 2 -2.78 4.06 -3.92
N VAL A 3 -3.07 3.54 -2.73
CA VAL A 3 -2.92 4.26 -1.47
C VAL A 3 -1.72 3.65 -0.76
N HIS A 4 -0.74 4.48 -0.43
CA HIS A 4 0.58 4.05 -0.03
C HIS A 4 1.00 4.67 1.29
N ILE A 5 1.48 3.84 2.21
CA ILE A 5 2.24 4.27 3.37
C ILE A 5 3.71 4.11 2.97
N PRO A 6 4.55 5.14 3.12
CA PRO A 6 5.95 5.05 2.74
C PRO A 6 6.68 3.96 3.52
N ASN A 7 7.64 3.31 2.87
CA ASN A 7 8.66 2.49 3.47
C ASN A 7 10.04 2.94 2.98
N THR A 8 10.82 3.59 3.83
CA THR A 8 12.08 4.23 3.41
C THR A 8 13.03 3.26 2.70
N LEU A 9 13.24 2.07 3.25
CA LEU A 9 14.16 1.08 2.65
C LEU A 9 13.70 0.64 1.27
N ARG A 10 12.39 0.43 1.07
CA ARG A 10 11.84 -0.03 -0.20
C ARG A 10 11.72 1.07 -1.23
N ASP A 11 11.23 2.24 -0.84
CA ASP A 11 10.84 3.29 -1.76
C ASP A 11 11.98 4.27 -2.08
N VAL A 12 12.97 4.38 -1.18
CA VAL A 12 14.15 5.24 -1.37
C VAL A 12 15.41 4.41 -1.62
N CYS A 13 15.67 3.38 -0.82
CA CYS A 13 16.89 2.57 -0.97
C CYS A 13 16.73 1.40 -1.97
N GLU A 14 15.54 1.19 -2.52
CA GLU A 14 15.19 0.08 -3.41
C GLU A 14 15.51 -1.32 -2.82
N THR A 15 15.53 -1.41 -1.49
CA THR A 15 15.82 -2.65 -0.77
C THR A 15 14.53 -3.41 -0.52
N PHE A 16 14.44 -4.62 -1.07
CA PHE A 16 13.32 -5.51 -0.83
C PHE A 16 13.75 -6.97 -0.96
N ASN A 17 13.01 -7.84 -0.29
CA ASN A 17 13.20 -9.27 -0.38
C ASN A 17 12.60 -9.78 -1.72
N VAL A 18 13.40 -10.45 -2.54
CA VAL A 18 13.04 -10.96 -3.89
C VAL A 18 11.95 -12.04 -3.82
N ASP A 19 11.84 -12.75 -2.70
CA ASP A 19 10.78 -13.73 -2.45
C ASP A 19 9.47 -13.07 -2.00
N ARG A 20 9.56 -11.85 -1.44
CA ARG A 20 8.43 -11.05 -0.93
C ARG A 20 8.22 -9.77 -1.75
N THR A 21 7.80 -9.95 -2.99
CA THR A 21 7.52 -8.82 -3.88
C THR A 21 6.14 -8.22 -3.61
N SER A 22 6.10 -6.90 -3.44
CA SER A 22 4.85 -6.14 -3.38
C SER A 22 5.07 -4.74 -3.99
N TRP A 23 3.99 -3.99 -4.20
CA TRP A 23 4.03 -2.65 -4.78
C TRP A 23 4.87 -1.68 -3.95
N SER A 24 6.06 -1.31 -4.42
CA SER A 24 6.72 -0.05 -4.02
C SER A 24 5.97 1.14 -4.60
N PHE A 25 6.24 2.35 -4.09
CA PHE A 25 5.65 3.56 -4.63
C PHE A 25 6.06 3.81 -6.08
N SER A 26 7.35 3.64 -6.40
CA SER A 26 7.90 3.80 -7.76
C SER A 26 7.23 2.87 -8.77
N ARG A 27 7.10 1.57 -8.45
CA ARG A 27 6.43 0.60 -9.34
C ARG A 27 4.93 0.88 -9.48
N ALA A 28 4.29 1.36 -8.43
CA ALA A 28 2.88 1.75 -8.51
C ALA A 28 2.68 2.96 -9.43
N LEU A 29 3.55 3.97 -9.35
CA LEU A 29 3.55 5.12 -10.25
C LEU A 29 3.80 4.69 -11.70
N GLU A 30 4.76 3.80 -11.93
CA GLU A 30 5.03 3.24 -13.26
C GLU A 30 3.80 2.54 -13.85
N GLN A 31 3.13 1.68 -13.06
CA GLN A 31 1.92 0.99 -13.50
C GLN A 31 0.77 1.97 -13.78
N ILE A 32 0.58 2.98 -12.92
CA ILE A 32 -0.45 4.01 -13.13
C ILE A 32 -0.16 4.80 -14.40
N SER A 33 1.11 5.15 -14.65
CA SER A 33 1.53 5.84 -15.87
C SER A 33 1.28 4.99 -17.11
N LYS A 34 1.54 3.67 -17.07
CA LYS A 34 1.26 2.74 -18.17
C LYS A 34 -0.21 2.68 -18.53
N GLU A 35 -1.11 2.79 -17.55
CA GLU A 35 -2.55 2.82 -17.78
C GLU A 35 -3.06 4.19 -18.29
N GLY A 36 -2.20 5.22 -18.30
CA GLY A 36 -2.52 6.58 -18.76
C GLY A 36 -3.49 7.35 -17.87
N ARG A 37 -4.04 6.71 -16.82
CA ARG A 37 -4.94 7.33 -15.84
C ARG A 37 -4.86 6.62 -14.49
N GLY A 38 -4.90 7.41 -13.42
CA GLY A 38 -5.05 6.89 -12.08
C GLY A 38 -4.59 7.87 -11.02
N VAL A 39 -4.71 7.43 -9.77
CA VAL A 39 -4.38 8.19 -8.57
C VAL A 39 -3.40 7.37 -7.74
N ALA A 40 -2.33 8.03 -7.32
CA ALA A 40 -1.41 7.56 -6.30
C ALA A 40 -1.52 8.49 -5.10
N VAL A 41 -1.97 7.96 -3.96
CA VAL A 41 -2.05 8.67 -2.69
C VAL A 41 -0.88 8.23 -1.84
N LEU A 42 -0.05 9.18 -1.40
CA LEU A 42 1.00 8.97 -0.42
C LEU A 42 0.54 9.52 0.92
N LEU A 43 0.32 8.64 1.89
CA LEU A 43 -0.12 9.04 3.22
C LEU A 43 1.09 9.31 4.11
N SER A 44 1.05 10.43 4.84
CA SER A 44 2.05 10.73 5.85
C SER A 44 1.97 9.71 6.99
N GLY A 45 3.09 9.05 7.29
CA GLY A 45 3.20 8.13 8.40
C GLY A 45 4.57 7.45 8.42
N ASN A 46 5.11 7.16 9.60
CA ASN A 46 6.32 6.36 9.74
C ASN A 46 5.99 4.92 9.35
N ASP A 47 6.82 4.27 8.52
CA ASP A 47 6.78 2.88 8.04
C ASP A 47 5.90 1.89 8.85
N TYR A 48 4.56 2.01 8.77
CA TYR A 48 3.61 1.29 9.63
C TYR A 48 3.83 1.42 11.16
N GLY A 49 4.61 2.40 11.60
CA GLY A 49 5.05 2.59 12.98
C GLY A 49 6.17 1.67 13.41
N GLN A 50 6.80 0.97 12.47
CA GLN A 50 7.95 0.11 12.70
C GLN A 50 9.24 0.93 12.59
N GLY A 51 10.21 0.65 13.46
CA GLY A 51 11.54 1.26 13.36
C GLY A 51 12.31 0.78 12.13
N LEU A 52 13.26 1.59 11.66
CA LEU A 52 14.12 1.27 10.52
C LEU A 52 14.84 -0.09 10.69
N GLU A 53 15.29 -0.38 11.91
CA GLU A 53 15.95 -1.65 12.26
C GLU A 53 15.05 -2.87 11.97
N HIS A 54 13.76 -2.79 12.32
CA HIS A 54 12.81 -3.85 12.04
C HIS A 54 12.58 -4.02 10.54
N ASN A 55 12.45 -2.91 9.80
CA ASN A 55 12.29 -2.95 8.36
C ASN A 55 13.53 -3.55 7.67
N LEU A 56 14.72 -3.24 8.17
CA LEU A 56 15.98 -3.78 7.67
C LEU A 56 16.09 -5.28 7.94
N ALA A 57 15.81 -5.71 9.17
CA ALA A 57 15.78 -7.12 9.54
C ALA A 57 14.79 -7.90 8.66
N SER A 58 13.58 -7.35 8.44
CA SER A 58 12.56 -7.95 7.58
C SER A 58 12.99 -8.06 6.11
N ALA A 59 13.71 -7.06 5.61
CA ALA A 59 14.23 -7.07 4.23
C ALA A 59 15.35 -8.11 4.03
N LEU A 60 16.16 -8.35 5.06
CA LEU A 60 17.28 -9.30 5.03
C LEU A 60 16.89 -10.73 5.46
N ALA A 61 15.72 -10.90 6.08
CA ALA A 61 15.27 -12.20 6.58
C ALA A 61 15.09 -13.22 5.43
N LYS A 62 15.73 -14.39 5.57
CA LYS A 62 15.65 -15.52 4.62
C LYS A 62 14.38 -16.37 4.79
N HIS A 63 13.74 -16.31 5.96
CA HIS A 63 12.51 -17.04 6.26
C HIS A 63 11.44 -16.10 6.79
N PRO A 64 10.14 -16.47 6.67
CA PRO A 64 9.09 -15.71 7.28
C PRO A 64 9.19 -15.77 8.80
N GLU A 65 9.72 -14.73 9.44
CA GLU A 65 9.24 -14.43 10.78
C GLU A 65 7.75 -14.12 10.68
N ALA A 66 6.98 -14.65 11.62
CA ALA A 66 5.55 -14.43 11.72
C ALA A 66 5.30 -12.92 11.61
N ALA A 67 4.43 -12.54 10.67
CA ALA A 67 4.09 -11.13 10.47
C ALA A 67 3.71 -10.54 11.84
N PRO A 68 4.31 -9.43 12.28
CA PRO A 68 3.89 -8.79 13.51
C PRO A 68 2.39 -8.55 13.39
N SER A 69 1.64 -8.95 14.44
CA SER A 69 0.19 -8.87 14.50
C SER A 69 -0.26 -7.54 13.91
N SER A 70 -1.10 -7.60 12.87
CA SER A 70 -1.65 -6.45 12.16
C SER A 70 -2.08 -5.39 13.17
N ALA A 71 -1.26 -4.35 13.32
CA ALA A 71 -1.52 -3.33 14.31
C ALA A 71 -2.86 -2.63 13.96
N PRO A 72 -3.66 -2.25 14.97
CA PRO A 72 -4.93 -1.52 14.81
C PRO A 72 -4.79 -0.14 14.12
N ARG A 73 -3.58 0.26 13.73
CA ARG A 73 -3.25 1.50 13.02
C ARG A 73 -3.69 1.49 11.54
N ASN A 74 -4.13 0.36 11.02
CA ASN A 74 -4.58 0.23 9.63
C ASN A 74 -5.89 1.02 9.37
N ASP A 75 -6.77 1.14 10.36
CA ASP A 75 -8.12 1.71 10.16
C ASP A 75 -8.10 3.22 9.92
N LEU A 76 -7.25 3.97 10.65
CA LEU A 76 -7.08 5.42 10.44
C LEU A 76 -6.50 5.74 9.05
N THR A 77 -5.56 4.91 8.60
CA THR A 77 -4.95 5.02 7.28
C THR A 77 -5.99 4.75 6.19
N ILE A 78 -6.81 3.70 6.38
CA ILE A 78 -7.91 3.37 5.48
C ILE A 78 -8.92 4.53 5.42
N GLY A 79 -9.31 5.08 6.56
CA GLY A 79 -10.23 6.23 6.62
C GLY A 79 -9.69 7.45 5.88
N THR A 80 -8.45 7.86 6.16
CA THR A 80 -7.82 9.03 5.53
C THR A 80 -7.67 8.83 4.02
N GLY A 81 -7.18 7.67 3.60
CA GLY A 81 -7.09 7.34 2.16
C GLY A 81 -8.45 7.33 1.47
N SER A 82 -9.49 6.89 2.17
CA SER A 82 -10.86 6.87 1.63
C SER A 82 -11.44 8.26 1.47
N GLN A 83 -11.25 9.14 2.45
CA GLN A 83 -11.69 10.54 2.37
C GLN A 83 -11.02 11.26 1.19
N ILE A 84 -9.69 11.14 1.07
CA ILE A 84 -8.94 11.75 -0.04
C ILE A 84 -9.48 11.26 -1.39
N LEU A 85 -9.69 9.96 -1.55
CA LEU A 85 -10.19 9.39 -2.80
C LEU A 85 -11.60 9.88 -3.14
N ARG A 86 -12.49 9.97 -2.14
CA ARG A 86 -13.84 10.52 -2.31
C ARG A 86 -13.80 11.99 -2.72
N ASP A 87 -12.97 12.79 -2.06
CA ASP A 87 -12.89 14.25 -2.27
C ASP A 87 -12.43 14.60 -3.69
N ILE A 88 -11.59 13.76 -4.31
CA ILE A 88 -11.17 13.91 -5.71
C ILE A 88 -12.13 13.22 -6.71
N GLY A 89 -13.28 12.73 -6.24
CA GLY A 89 -14.34 12.16 -7.08
C GLY A 89 -14.16 10.71 -7.48
N VAL A 90 -13.33 9.93 -6.78
CA VAL A 90 -13.24 8.47 -7.02
C VAL A 90 -14.44 7.79 -6.35
N GLY A 91 -15.11 6.89 -7.10
CA GLY A 91 -16.13 5.98 -6.56
C GLY A 91 -15.72 4.52 -6.73
N LYS A 92 -15.56 4.06 -7.98
CA LYS A 92 -15.10 2.70 -8.30
C LYS A 92 -13.62 2.68 -8.67
N MET A 93 -12.86 1.72 -8.15
CA MET A 93 -11.42 1.64 -8.40
C MET A 93 -10.86 0.24 -8.56
N ARG A 94 -9.85 0.12 -9.43
CA ARG A 94 -8.90 -1.00 -9.48
C ARG A 94 -7.72 -0.66 -8.57
N LEU A 95 -7.50 -1.45 -7.52
CA LEU A 95 -6.54 -1.14 -6.48
C LEU A 95 -5.26 -1.97 -6.64
N LEU A 96 -4.11 -1.28 -6.71
CA LEU A 96 -2.77 -1.89 -6.70
C LEU A 96 -2.43 -2.35 -5.27
N SER A 97 -2.90 -3.53 -4.90
CA SER A 97 -2.73 -4.10 -3.55
C SER A 97 -2.89 -5.62 -3.56
N TYR A 98 -2.48 -6.26 -2.46
CA TYR A 98 -2.90 -7.63 -2.17
C TYR A 98 -4.40 -7.66 -1.82
N PRO A 99 -5.15 -8.74 -2.16
CA PRO A 99 -6.54 -8.89 -1.77
C PRO A 99 -6.72 -8.79 -0.25
N ALA A 100 -7.46 -7.78 0.20
CA ALA A 100 -7.76 -7.55 1.61
C ALA A 100 -9.25 -7.25 1.78
N ARG A 101 -9.83 -7.65 2.92
CA ARG A 101 -11.20 -7.25 3.26
C ARG A 101 -11.17 -5.84 3.86
N PHE A 102 -11.67 -4.87 3.13
CA PHE A 102 -11.84 -3.51 3.61
C PHE A 102 -13.31 -3.29 4.00
N ASN A 103 -13.65 -3.50 5.27
CA ASN A 103 -15.02 -3.29 5.74
C ASN A 103 -15.39 -1.81 5.85
N ALA A 104 -14.39 -0.92 5.99
CA ALA A 104 -14.61 0.50 6.26
C ALA A 104 -14.81 1.38 5.01
N ILE A 105 -14.45 0.91 3.82
CA ILE A 105 -14.44 1.78 2.61
C ILE A 105 -15.84 2.02 2.03
N SER A 106 -16.81 1.13 2.29
CA SER A 106 -18.20 1.29 1.84
C SER A 106 -18.89 2.50 2.49
N GLY A 107 -18.46 2.92 3.69
CA GLY A 107 -18.95 4.14 4.34
C GLY A 107 -18.45 5.44 3.70
N PHE A 108 -17.55 5.35 2.71
CA PHE A 108 -17.01 6.50 1.98
C PHE A 108 -17.49 6.55 0.53
N ASP A 109 -18.52 5.77 0.18
CA ASP A 109 -19.02 5.63 -1.20
C ASP A 109 -17.95 5.09 -2.18
N LEU A 110 -17.02 4.27 -1.67
CA LEU A 110 -15.94 3.65 -2.44
C LEU A 110 -16.17 2.16 -2.67
N GLU A 111 -15.84 1.69 -3.87
CA GLU A 111 -15.93 0.30 -4.29
C GLU A 111 -14.62 -0.16 -4.96
N VAL A 112 -14.00 -1.21 -4.41
CA VAL A 112 -12.88 -1.89 -5.07
C VAL A 112 -13.45 -2.93 -6.04
N VAL A 113 -13.37 -2.65 -7.33
CA VAL A 113 -13.86 -3.56 -8.39
C VAL A 113 -12.81 -4.61 -8.77
N GLU A 114 -11.54 -4.37 -8.48
CA GLU A 114 -10.44 -5.29 -8.80
C GLU A 114 -9.23 -5.05 -7.89
N PHE A 115 -8.58 -6.15 -7.48
CA PHE A 115 -7.24 -6.11 -6.89
C PHE A 115 -6.18 -6.49 -7.92
N VAL A 116 -5.39 -5.50 -8.34
CA VAL A 116 -4.28 -5.71 -9.28
C VAL A 116 -3.05 -6.15 -8.49
N LYS A 117 -2.74 -7.45 -8.55
CA LYS A 117 -1.57 -8.03 -7.90
C LYS A 117 -0.28 -7.57 -8.57
N PHE A 118 0.77 -7.41 -7.78
CA PHE A 118 2.11 -7.17 -8.30
C PHE A 118 2.57 -8.40 -9.09
N LYS A 119 3.07 -8.18 -10.31
CA LYS A 119 3.72 -9.22 -11.13
C LYS A 119 5.22 -9.00 -11.03
N LYS A 120 5.97 -10.07 -10.72
CA LYS A 120 7.43 -10.03 -10.70
C LYS A 120 7.98 -9.70 -12.08
#